data_AF-A0A3B8WBJ3-F1
#
_entry.id   AF-A0A3B8WBJ3-F1
#
_cell.length_a   1.000
_cell.length_b   1.000
_cell.length_c   1.000
_cell.angle_alpha   90.00
_cell.angle_beta   90.00
_cell.angle_gamma   90.00
#
_symmetry.space_group_name_H-M   'P 1'
#
loop_
_entity.id
_entity.type
_entity.pdbx_description
1 polymer ?
#
loop_
_entity_poly.entity_id
_entity_poly.type
_entity_poly.pdbx_seq_one_letter_code
_entity_poly.pdbx_strand_id
1 'polypeptide(L)'
;MPSLARPGAMLGVLLMLAAMVSVFWSQGVAARGLPDFTELVEDNSSAVVNISTTTDPGSQSSGFHGLPFDERQLEQLPPFLQDFFRGPQSPFGGSPRPQQPRRSMGSGFIVSADGYVLTNNHVVEGADEVIVRLNDRREFSATIVGTDPRSDMAVLKIENGEDLPVVSVGRSRDLKVGEWVFAIGSPFGFDYT
;
A
#
# COMPACT_ATOMS: atom_id res chain seq x y z
N MET A 1 -52.01 18.72 69.11
CA MET A 1 -51.81 17.27 68.93
C MET A 1 -50.84 17.05 67.78
N PRO A 2 -49.58 16.64 68.01
CA PRO A 2 -48.70 16.17 66.95
C PRO A 2 -48.70 14.63 66.93
N SER A 3 -48.99 14.08 65.75
CA SER A 3 -48.96 12.64 65.47
C SER A 3 -47.51 12.15 65.49
N LEU A 4 -47.19 11.28 66.46
CA LEU A 4 -45.93 10.54 66.52
C LEU A 4 -45.81 9.63 65.29
N ALA A 5 -44.89 9.95 64.40
CA ALA A 5 -44.54 9.10 63.28
C ALA A 5 -44.08 7.73 63.79
N ARG A 6 -44.67 6.66 63.25
CA ARG A 6 -44.39 5.28 63.64
C ARG A 6 -42.92 4.93 63.32
N PRO A 7 -42.14 4.38 64.27
CA PRO A 7 -40.70 4.14 64.10
C PRO A 7 -40.32 3.23 62.93
N GLY A 8 -41.25 2.40 62.44
CA GLY A 8 -41.03 1.56 61.24
C GLY A 8 -40.97 2.32 59.91
N ALA A 9 -41.59 3.50 59.82
CA ALA A 9 -41.61 4.28 58.59
C ALA A 9 -40.24 4.90 58.25
N MET A 10 -39.47 5.26 59.29
CA MET A 10 -38.16 5.91 59.13
C MET A 10 -37.07 4.91 58.71
N LEU A 11 -37.14 3.66 59.18
CA LEU A 11 -36.23 2.59 58.78
C LEU A 11 -36.45 2.16 57.31
N GLY A 12 -37.71 2.10 56.87
CA GLY A 12 -38.05 1.79 55.48
C GLY A 12 -37.54 2.85 54.48
N VAL A 13 -37.63 4.13 54.84
CA VAL A 13 -37.09 5.23 54.03
C VAL A 13 -35.57 5.19 53.96
N LEU A 14 -34.89 4.87 55.06
CA LEU A 14 -33.43 4.76 55.09
C LEU A 14 -32.92 3.58 54.23
N LEU A 15 -33.61 2.45 54.27
CA LEU A 15 -33.32 1.28 53.42
C LEU A 15 -33.58 1.57 51.94
N MET A 16 -34.66 2.29 51.61
CA MET A 16 -34.93 2.72 50.24
C MET A 16 -33.86 3.69 49.71
N LEU A 17 -33.42 4.66 50.53
CA LEU A 17 -32.36 5.60 50.18
C LEU A 17 -31.01 4.88 49.99
N ALA A 18 -30.68 3.94 50.86
CA ALA A 18 -29.47 3.12 50.72
C ALA A 18 -29.51 2.28 49.44
N ALA A 19 -30.66 1.66 49.13
CA ALA A 19 -30.86 0.89 47.90
C ALA A 19 -30.73 1.77 46.65
N MET A 20 -31.33 2.98 46.66
CA MET A 20 -31.21 3.96 45.58
C MET A 20 -29.76 4.41 45.36
N VAL A 21 -29.01 4.67 46.43
CA VAL A 21 -27.59 5.01 46.34
C VAL A 21 -26.81 3.84 45.72
N SER A 22 -27.01 2.60 46.14
CA SER A 22 -26.32 1.45 45.53
C SER A 22 -26.62 1.25 44.03
N VAL A 23 -27.83 1.57 43.57
CA VAL A 23 -28.20 1.50 42.14
C VAL A 23 -27.55 2.62 41.31
N PHE A 24 -27.22 3.75 41.92
CA PHE A 24 -26.49 4.84 41.26
C PHE A 24 -24.99 4.60 41.17
N TRP A 25 -24.41 3.78 42.06
CA TRP A 25 -22.98 3.44 42.02
C TRP A 25 -22.65 2.29 41.07
N SER A 26 -23.63 1.52 40.61
CA SER A 26 -23.43 0.41 39.68
C SER A 26 -23.58 0.78 38.20
N GLN A 27 -23.84 2.05 37.87
CA GLN A 27 -23.90 2.51 36.47
C GLN A 27 -22.48 2.85 35.97
N GLY A 28 -21.60 1.84 35.96
CA GLY A 28 -20.45 1.87 35.08
C GLY A 28 -20.97 1.75 33.66
N VAL A 29 -21.34 2.88 33.04
CA VAL A 29 -21.55 2.93 31.60
C VAL A 29 -20.19 2.65 30.98
N ALA A 30 -19.96 1.38 30.61
CA ALA A 30 -18.88 1.03 29.72
C ALA A 30 -19.20 1.70 28.38
N ALA A 31 -18.75 2.94 28.20
CA ALA A 31 -18.59 3.51 26.89
C ALA A 31 -17.77 2.48 26.11
N ARG A 32 -18.38 1.84 25.12
CA ARG A 32 -17.63 0.99 24.18
C ARG A 32 -16.64 1.92 23.51
N GLY A 33 -15.40 1.94 24.00
CA GLY A 33 -14.32 2.71 23.42
C GLY A 33 -14.19 2.32 21.96
N LEU A 34 -13.98 3.31 21.09
CA LEU A 34 -13.58 3.02 19.71
C LEU A 34 -12.27 2.23 19.75
N PRO A 35 -12.03 1.32 18.79
CA PRO A 35 -10.75 0.64 18.71
C PRO A 35 -9.61 1.65 18.54
N ASP A 36 -8.55 1.44 19.32
CA ASP A 36 -7.29 2.17 19.22
C ASP A 36 -6.34 1.36 18.33
N PHE A 37 -5.74 2.01 17.33
CA PHE A 37 -4.83 1.39 16.37
C PHE A 37 -3.36 1.76 16.60
N THR A 38 -3.06 2.51 17.67
CA THR A 38 -1.71 3.04 17.92
C THR A 38 -0.68 1.91 18.00
N GLU A 39 -0.93 0.89 18.83
CA GLU A 39 -0.02 -0.28 18.96
C GLU A 39 0.15 -1.02 17.62
N LEU A 40 -0.93 -1.18 16.85
CA LEU A 40 -0.88 -1.84 15.54
C LEU A 40 0.03 -1.10 14.57
N VAL A 41 -0.02 0.24 14.57
CA VAL A 41 0.83 1.08 13.72
C VAL A 41 2.26 1.11 14.23
N GLU A 42 2.48 1.23 15.54
CA GLU A 42 3.81 1.17 16.16
C GLU A 42 4.54 -0.13 15.81
N ASP A 43 3.85 -1.27 15.90
CA ASP A 43 4.44 -2.59 15.67
C ASP A 43 4.72 -2.88 14.19
N ASN A 44 3.93 -2.32 13.25
CA ASN A 44 3.96 -2.78 11.85
C ASN A 44 4.37 -1.71 10.83
N SER A 45 4.33 -0.42 11.17
CA SER A 45 4.62 0.67 10.22
C SER A 45 6.04 0.60 9.62
N SER A 46 7.01 0.12 10.40
CA SER A 46 8.40 -0.04 9.94
C SER A 46 8.58 -1.06 8.83
N ALA A 47 7.74 -2.11 8.81
CA ALA A 47 7.76 -3.13 7.77
C ALA A 47 7.01 -2.71 6.48
N VAL A 48 6.37 -1.54 6.48
CA VAL A 48 5.67 -1.01 5.30
C VAL A 48 6.65 -0.20 4.46
N VAL A 49 6.74 -0.57 3.19
CA VAL A 49 7.71 0.01 2.25
C VAL A 49 7.01 0.74 1.11
N ASN A 50 7.67 1.76 0.57
CA ASN A 50 7.35 2.34 -0.73
C ASN A 50 8.05 1.51 -1.82
N ILE A 51 7.35 1.28 -2.92
CA ILE A 51 7.89 0.60 -4.09
C ILE A 51 7.84 1.58 -5.25
N SER A 52 8.99 1.83 -5.85
CA SER A 52 9.14 2.66 -7.05
C SER A 52 9.69 1.80 -8.16
N THR A 53 9.04 1.83 -9.32
CA THR A 53 9.48 1.09 -10.50
C THR A 53 9.72 2.01 -11.65
N THR A 54 10.72 1.69 -12.46
CA THR A 54 11.01 2.38 -13.72
C THR A 54 10.99 1.37 -14.85
N THR A 55 10.27 1.71 -15.92
CA THR A 55 10.29 0.99 -17.19
C THR A 55 10.99 1.89 -18.22
N ASP A 56 12.05 1.38 -18.82
CA ASP A 56 12.72 1.99 -19.97
C ASP A 56 11.98 1.56 -21.25
N PRO A 57 11.24 2.46 -21.91
CA PRO A 57 10.55 2.16 -23.15
C PRO A 57 11.49 1.76 -24.31
N GLY A 58 12.81 1.91 -24.17
CA GLY A 58 13.81 1.47 -25.14
C GLY A 58 14.09 -0.04 -25.16
N SER A 59 13.65 -0.81 -24.16
CA SER A 59 13.86 -2.28 -24.14
C SER A 59 12.96 -3.03 -25.13
N GLN A 60 11.88 -2.39 -25.59
CA GLN A 60 11.14 -2.80 -26.79
C GLN A 60 11.69 -2.03 -27.97
N SER A 61 12.30 -2.74 -28.91
CA SER A 61 12.86 -2.21 -30.16
C SER A 61 12.07 -0.99 -30.65
N SER A 62 12.72 0.17 -30.65
CA SER A 62 12.22 1.41 -31.27
C SER A 62 12.18 1.27 -32.80
N GLY A 63 11.42 0.29 -33.29
CA GLY A 63 11.02 0.22 -34.69
C GLY A 63 10.02 1.33 -34.95
N PHE A 64 10.10 1.92 -36.14
CA PHE A 64 9.12 2.87 -36.68
C PHE A 64 7.71 2.23 -36.71
N HIS A 65 7.01 2.20 -35.58
CA HIS A 65 5.68 1.61 -35.45
C HIS A 65 4.67 2.56 -36.10
N GLY A 66 4.38 2.31 -37.37
CA GLY A 66 3.47 3.14 -38.18
C GLY A 66 3.84 3.22 -39.66
N LEU A 67 5.03 2.78 -40.07
CA LEU A 67 5.40 2.67 -41.48
C LEU A 67 5.11 1.26 -42.00
N PRO A 68 4.59 1.10 -43.23
CA PRO A 68 4.35 -0.20 -43.85
C PRO A 68 5.65 -0.89 -44.34
N PHE A 69 6.81 -0.41 -43.87
CA PHE A 69 8.13 -0.81 -44.33
C PHE A 69 9.07 -1.01 -43.14
N ASP A 70 9.84 -2.09 -43.19
CA ASP A 70 10.85 -2.39 -42.18
C ASP A 70 12.16 -1.59 -42.44
N GLU A 71 13.04 -1.49 -41.44
CA GLU A 71 14.31 -0.75 -41.48
C GLU A 71 15.15 -1.07 -42.73
N ARG A 72 15.25 -2.36 -43.08
CA ARG A 72 16.00 -2.87 -44.24
C ARG A 72 15.36 -2.54 -45.58
N GLN A 73 14.05 -2.32 -45.58
CA GLN A 73 13.28 -2.00 -46.78
C GLN A 73 13.35 -0.51 -47.07
N LEU A 74 13.37 0.32 -46.01
CA LEU A 74 13.61 1.76 -46.10
C LEU A 74 15.02 2.08 -46.64
N GLU A 75 16.04 1.32 -46.25
CA GLU A 75 17.42 1.47 -46.79
C GLU A 75 17.51 1.18 -48.29
N GLN A 76 16.60 0.38 -48.84
CA GLN A 76 16.54 0.04 -50.26
C GLN A 76 15.73 1.04 -51.09
N LEU A 77 15.04 1.99 -50.44
CA LEU A 77 14.28 3.01 -51.17
C LEU A 77 15.22 4.06 -51.78
N PRO A 78 14.82 4.69 -52.90
CA PRO A 78 15.50 5.88 -53.41
C PRO A 78 15.66 6.98 -52.34
N PRO A 79 16.75 7.77 -52.36
CA PRO A 79 17.04 8.78 -51.32
C PRO A 79 15.88 9.74 -51.03
N PHE A 80 15.15 10.18 -52.07
CA PHE A 80 14.02 11.09 -51.91
C PHE A 80 12.84 10.47 -51.12
N LEU A 81 12.65 9.15 -51.18
CA LEU A 81 11.63 8.45 -50.39
C LEU A 81 12.12 8.18 -48.97
N GLN A 82 13.43 7.94 -48.78
CA GLN A 82 14.01 7.84 -47.45
C GLN A 82 13.78 9.14 -46.66
N ASP A 83 14.03 10.29 -47.28
CA ASP A 83 13.79 11.61 -46.68
C ASP A 83 12.30 11.88 -46.44
N PHE A 84 11.42 11.40 -47.32
CA PHE A 84 9.97 11.51 -47.13
C PHE A 84 9.46 10.73 -45.90
N PHE A 85 10.01 9.56 -45.61
CA PHE A 85 9.57 8.71 -44.49
C PHE A 85 10.35 8.92 -43.19
N ARG A 86 11.63 9.31 -43.24
CA ARG A 86 12.50 9.51 -42.07
C ARG A 86 12.91 10.95 -41.82
N GLY A 87 12.73 11.84 -42.80
CA GLY A 87 13.21 13.21 -42.72
C GLY A 87 12.48 14.06 -41.68
N PRO A 88 13.09 15.18 -41.23
CA PRO A 88 12.52 16.07 -40.20
C PRO A 88 11.15 16.67 -40.57
N GLN A 89 10.82 16.70 -41.86
CA GLN A 89 9.54 17.18 -42.40
C GLN A 89 8.59 16.05 -42.78
N SER A 90 8.88 14.80 -42.38
CA SER A 90 8.04 13.66 -42.71
C SER A 90 6.62 13.83 -42.14
N PRO A 91 5.57 13.63 -42.96
CA PRO A 91 4.20 13.61 -42.47
C PRO A 91 3.92 12.45 -41.50
N PHE A 92 4.81 11.46 -41.44
CA PHE A 92 4.70 10.28 -40.59
C PHE A 92 5.43 10.41 -39.24
N GLY A 93 5.94 11.61 -38.92
CA GLY A 93 6.64 11.87 -37.66
C GLY A 93 8.11 11.46 -37.75
N GLY A 94 8.92 12.32 -38.39
CA GLY A 94 10.36 12.14 -38.44
C GLY A 94 11.00 12.35 -37.06
N SER A 95 11.71 11.32 -36.59
CA SER A 95 12.37 11.14 -35.29
C SER A 95 11.47 10.48 -34.23
N PRO A 96 11.84 9.28 -33.73
CA PRO A 96 11.24 8.72 -32.53
C PRO A 96 11.38 9.76 -31.42
N ARG A 97 10.26 10.28 -30.91
CA ARG A 97 10.31 11.02 -29.65
C ARG A 97 10.85 10.03 -28.62
N PRO A 98 11.89 10.39 -27.84
CA PRO A 98 12.31 9.56 -26.72
C PRO A 98 11.08 9.33 -25.87
N GLN A 99 10.59 8.10 -25.81
CA GLN A 99 9.54 7.77 -24.87
C GLN A 99 10.14 8.01 -23.49
N GLN A 100 9.47 8.82 -22.68
CA GLN A 100 9.94 9.05 -21.32
C GLN A 100 9.81 7.75 -20.53
N PRO A 101 10.81 7.41 -19.69
CA PRO A 101 10.69 6.30 -18.76
C PRO A 101 9.38 6.38 -17.99
N ARG A 102 8.62 5.30 -17.99
CA ARG A 102 7.39 5.22 -17.19
C ARG A 102 7.78 4.88 -15.77
N ARG A 103 7.20 5.61 -14.81
CA ARG A 103 7.39 5.33 -13.38
C ARG A 103 6.08 4.87 -12.78
N SER A 104 6.13 3.82 -11.98
CA SER A 104 5.02 3.39 -11.13
C SER A 104 5.43 3.53 -9.66
N MET A 105 4.44 3.74 -8.80
CA MET A 105 4.65 3.77 -7.35
C MET A 105 3.56 2.97 -6.65
N GLY A 106 3.95 2.29 -5.59
CA GLY A 106 3.05 1.50 -4.76
C GLY A 106 3.58 1.33 -3.35
N SER A 107 2.94 0.44 -2.61
CA SER A 107 3.34 0.05 -1.26
C SER A 107 3.55 -1.45 -1.19
N GLY A 108 4.33 -1.91 -0.23
CA GLY A 108 4.47 -3.32 0.07
C GLY A 108 4.76 -3.57 1.54
N PHE A 109 4.88 -4.84 1.89
CA PHE A 109 5.19 -5.29 3.25
C PHE A 109 6.38 -6.24 3.23
N ILE A 110 7.38 -6.01 4.08
CA ILE A 110 8.44 -6.97 4.32
C ILE A 110 7.87 -8.11 5.17
N VAL A 111 7.83 -9.32 4.61
CA VAL A 111 7.21 -10.50 5.24
C VAL A 111 8.21 -11.50 5.79
N SER A 112 9.50 -11.27 5.56
CA SER A 112 10.57 -12.13 6.08
C SER A 112 11.86 -11.35 6.28
N ALA A 113 12.61 -11.70 7.32
CA ALA A 113 13.84 -11.01 7.73
C ALA A 113 14.98 -11.16 6.71
N ASP A 114 14.89 -12.15 5.83
CA ASP A 114 15.80 -12.32 4.72
C ASP A 114 15.45 -11.41 3.52
N GLY A 115 14.41 -10.58 3.60
CA GLY A 115 14.13 -9.51 2.64
C GLY A 115 13.08 -9.81 1.58
N TYR A 116 12.15 -10.74 1.84
CA TYR A 116 10.99 -10.91 0.97
C TYR A 116 9.93 -9.83 1.20
N VAL A 117 9.44 -9.25 0.11
CA VAL A 117 8.41 -8.19 0.12
C VAL A 117 7.19 -8.65 -0.68
N LEU A 118 6.00 -8.46 -0.11
CA LEU A 118 4.72 -8.63 -0.81
C LEU A 118 4.20 -7.28 -1.31
N THR A 119 3.73 -7.27 -2.56
CA THR A 119 3.10 -6.10 -3.20
C THR A 119 2.09 -6.55 -4.24
N ASN A 120 1.46 -5.60 -4.92
CA ASN A 120 0.59 -5.88 -6.04
C ASN A 120 1.37 -6.14 -7.33
N ASN A 121 0.86 -7.04 -8.16
CA ASN A 121 1.44 -7.34 -9.47
C ASN A 121 1.45 -6.08 -10.37
N HIS A 122 0.34 -5.33 -10.43
CA HIS A 122 0.26 -4.14 -11.28
C HIS A 122 1.26 -3.03 -10.92
N VAL A 123 1.86 -3.05 -9.71
CA VAL A 123 2.90 -2.08 -9.30
C VAL A 123 4.22 -2.39 -10.00
N VAL A 124 4.51 -3.66 -10.26
CA VAL A 124 5.80 -4.16 -10.75
C VAL A 124 5.75 -4.74 -12.16
N GLU A 125 4.56 -4.79 -12.76
CA GLU A 125 4.36 -5.30 -14.12
C GLU A 125 5.16 -4.49 -15.15
N GLY A 126 6.04 -5.17 -15.89
CA GLY A 126 6.89 -4.53 -16.90
C GLY A 126 7.96 -3.58 -16.34
N ALA A 127 8.26 -3.65 -15.05
CA ALA A 127 9.34 -2.90 -14.45
C ALA A 127 10.71 -3.46 -14.87
N ASP A 128 11.60 -2.59 -15.35
CA ASP A 128 13.01 -2.95 -15.58
C ASP A 128 13.83 -2.79 -14.30
N GLU A 129 13.49 -1.79 -13.49
CA GLU A 129 14.10 -1.52 -12.20
C GLU A 129 13.04 -1.40 -11.11
N VAL A 130 13.31 -2.01 -9.96
CA VAL A 130 12.46 -1.93 -8.76
C VAL A 130 13.31 -1.46 -7.58
N ILE A 131 12.91 -0.35 -6.99
CA ILE A 131 13.49 0.21 -5.77
C ILE A 131 12.48 0.10 -4.64
N VAL A 132 12.92 -0.47 -3.52
CA VAL A 132 12.17 -0.58 -2.27
C VAL A 132 12.73 0.41 -1.27
N ARG A 133 11.88 1.30 -0.75
CA ARG A 133 12.26 2.29 0.25
C ARG A 133 11.54 2.05 1.57
N LEU A 134 12.31 1.95 2.65
CA LEU A 134 11.81 1.78 4.01
C LEU A 134 11.45 3.14 4.64
N ASN A 135 10.68 3.12 5.73
CA ASN A 135 10.32 4.32 6.47
C ASN A 135 11.52 5.02 7.15
N ASP A 136 12.61 4.30 7.39
CA ASP A 136 13.88 4.84 7.89
C ASP A 136 14.72 5.53 6.79
N ARG A 137 14.17 5.62 5.57
CA ARG A 137 14.77 6.21 4.36
C ARG A 137 15.88 5.38 3.72
N ARG A 138 16.13 4.15 4.17
CA ARG A 138 17.00 3.22 3.42
C ARG A 138 16.31 2.82 2.11
N GLU A 139 17.10 2.78 1.04
CA GLU A 139 16.66 2.37 -0.30
C GLU A 139 17.46 1.16 -0.74
N PHE A 140 16.76 0.20 -1.33
CA PHE A 140 17.35 -1.04 -1.82
C PHE A 140 16.83 -1.34 -3.22
N SER A 141 17.71 -1.83 -4.09
CA SER A 141 17.27 -2.53 -5.29
C SER A 141 16.60 -3.85 -4.90
N ALA A 142 15.59 -4.23 -5.66
CA ALA A 142 14.92 -5.50 -5.46
C ALA A 142 14.73 -6.25 -6.77
N THR A 143 14.75 -7.57 -6.69
CA THR A 143 14.47 -8.47 -7.81
C THR A 143 13.06 -9.04 -7.70
N ILE A 144 12.39 -9.22 -8.84
CA ILE A 144 11.08 -9.89 -8.88
C ILE A 144 11.31 -11.39 -8.77
N VAL A 145 10.83 -11.99 -7.68
CA VAL A 145 10.93 -13.44 -7.44
C VAL A 145 9.82 -14.17 -8.19
N GLY A 146 8.63 -13.58 -8.23
CA GLY A 146 7.49 -14.10 -8.97
C GLY A 146 6.27 -13.21 -8.89
N THR A 147 5.35 -13.40 -9.84
CA THR A 147 4.09 -12.68 -9.91
C THR A 147 2.92 -13.63 -10.17
N ASP A 148 1.74 -13.26 -9.67
CA ASP A 148 0.47 -13.88 -10.00
C ASP A 148 -0.54 -12.81 -10.43
N PRO A 149 -0.72 -12.60 -11.75
CA PRO A 149 -1.69 -11.64 -12.28
C PRO A 149 -3.14 -11.93 -11.90
N ARG A 150 -3.50 -13.18 -11.56
CA ARG A 150 -4.90 -13.53 -11.23
C ARG A 150 -5.32 -13.03 -9.86
N SER A 151 -4.39 -13.05 -8.90
CA SER A 151 -4.61 -12.52 -7.55
C SER A 151 -4.06 -11.09 -7.37
N ASP A 152 -3.44 -10.53 -8.42
CA ASP A 152 -2.75 -9.24 -8.41
C ASP A 152 -1.67 -9.16 -7.32
N MET A 153 -0.88 -10.23 -7.19
CA MET A 153 0.18 -10.37 -6.18
C MET A 153 1.56 -10.49 -6.82
N ALA A 154 2.57 -9.92 -6.16
CA ALA A 154 3.97 -10.11 -6.51
C ALA A 154 4.85 -10.29 -5.26
N VAL A 155 5.90 -11.08 -5.41
CA VAL A 155 6.95 -11.29 -4.42
C VAL A 155 8.24 -10.68 -4.94
N LEU A 156 8.84 -9.80 -4.15
CA LEU A 156 10.15 -9.20 -4.43
C LEU A 156 11.17 -9.71 -3.41
N LYS A 157 12.46 -9.63 -3.77
CA LYS A 157 13.59 -9.86 -2.88
C LYS A 157 14.45 -8.61 -2.81
N ILE A 158 14.62 -8.05 -1.62
CA ILE A 158 15.55 -6.95 -1.34
C ILE A 158 16.98 -7.49 -1.47
N GLU A 159 17.81 -6.78 -2.25
CA GLU A 159 19.23 -7.09 -2.40
C GLU A 159 20.03 -6.45 -1.26
N ASN A 160 20.90 -7.21 -0.61
CA ASN A 160 21.80 -6.75 0.46
C ASN A 160 21.11 -6.03 1.64
N GLY A 161 19.89 -6.44 1.99
CA GLY A 161 19.17 -5.91 3.14
C GLY A 161 19.63 -6.55 4.46
N GLU A 162 20.04 -5.73 5.42
CA GLU A 162 20.37 -6.12 6.79
C GLU A 162 19.39 -5.45 7.77
N ASP A 163 19.10 -6.09 8.91
CA ASP A 163 18.20 -5.56 9.95
C ASP A 163 16.86 -5.03 9.38
N LEU A 164 16.18 -5.89 8.60
CA LEU A 164 14.91 -5.55 7.98
C LEU A 164 13.74 -5.78 8.97
N PRO A 165 12.86 -4.78 9.18
CA PRO A 165 11.64 -4.98 9.96
C PRO A 165 10.67 -5.91 9.22
N VAL A 166 9.92 -6.73 9.96
CA VAL A 166 9.01 -7.73 9.38
C VAL A 166 7.61 -7.54 9.93
N VAL A 167 6.61 -7.56 9.06
CA VAL A 167 5.20 -7.43 9.45
C VAL A 167 4.73 -8.69 10.17
N SER A 168 3.88 -8.54 11.17
CA SER A 168 3.22 -9.67 11.80
C SER A 168 2.09 -10.21 10.93
N VAL A 169 2.18 -11.46 10.47
CA VAL A 169 1.16 -12.08 9.62
C VAL A 169 0.10 -12.80 10.45
N GLY A 170 -1.14 -12.30 10.39
CA GLY A 170 -2.30 -12.90 11.04
C GLY A 170 -3.05 -13.94 10.17
N ARG A 171 -4.15 -14.49 10.72
CA ARG A 171 -5.04 -15.42 10.01
C ARG A 171 -6.32 -14.72 9.58
N SER A 172 -6.44 -14.43 8.29
CA SER A 172 -7.64 -13.76 7.72
C SER A 172 -8.93 -14.58 7.84
N ARG A 173 -8.84 -15.92 7.90
CA ARG A 173 -10.01 -16.82 8.03
C ARG A 173 -10.79 -16.64 9.33
N ASP A 174 -10.16 -16.06 10.35
CA ASP A 174 -10.77 -15.87 11.67
C ASP A 174 -11.53 -14.53 11.74
N LEU A 175 -11.31 -13.65 10.75
CA LEU A 175 -11.97 -12.34 10.69
C LEU A 175 -13.45 -12.48 10.37
N LYS A 176 -14.26 -11.62 10.98
CA LYS A 176 -15.71 -11.56 10.80
C LYS A 176 -16.13 -10.28 10.10
N VAL A 177 -17.21 -10.38 9.32
CA VAL A 177 -17.84 -9.21 8.69
C VAL A 177 -18.30 -8.23 9.78
N GLY A 178 -17.86 -6.98 9.67
CA GLY A 178 -18.15 -5.91 10.63
C GLY A 178 -17.03 -5.65 11.64
N GLU A 179 -15.95 -6.43 11.64
CA GLU A 179 -14.75 -6.10 12.40
C GLU A 179 -14.03 -4.89 11.82
N TRP A 180 -13.38 -4.13 12.71
CA TRP A 180 -12.59 -2.98 12.34
C TRP A 180 -11.26 -3.40 11.72
N VAL A 181 -10.85 -2.70 10.66
CA VAL A 181 -9.56 -2.89 9.99
C VAL A 181 -8.89 -1.54 9.76
N PHE A 182 -7.56 -1.54 9.76
CA PHE A 182 -6.75 -0.38 9.46
C PHE A 182 -5.82 -0.71 8.28
N ALA A 183 -5.69 0.22 7.33
CA ALA A 183 -4.82 0.05 6.17
C ALA A 183 -3.62 0.98 6.28
N ILE A 184 -2.42 0.42 6.11
CA ILE A 184 -1.15 1.14 6.13
C ILE A 184 -0.51 1.00 4.74
N GLY A 185 -0.01 2.08 4.15
CA GLY A 185 0.62 2.07 2.82
C GLY A 185 1.31 3.39 2.47
N SER A 186 2.48 3.34 1.82
CA SER A 186 3.35 4.49 1.53
C SER A 186 3.43 4.74 0.02
N PRO A 187 2.34 5.03 -0.70
CA PRO A 187 2.38 5.14 -2.16
C PRO A 187 3.08 6.40 -2.67
N PHE A 188 3.18 7.45 -1.83
CA PHE A 188 3.79 8.74 -2.20
C PHE A 188 5.11 9.00 -1.48
N GLY A 189 5.53 8.10 -0.59
CA GLY A 189 6.79 8.26 0.12
C GLY A 189 6.81 9.42 1.13
N PHE A 190 5.64 9.85 1.61
CA PHE A 190 5.54 10.74 2.76
C PHE A 190 5.54 9.91 4.05
N ASP A 191 6.19 10.41 5.09
CA ASP A 191 6.24 9.78 6.40
C ASP A 191 4.84 9.73 7.02
N TYR A 192 4.51 8.65 7.73
CA TYR A 192 3.32 8.59 8.57
C TYR A 192 3.64 9.27 9.89
N THR A 193 2.77 10.17 10.36
CA THR A 193 2.88 10.85 11.67
C THR A 193 1.85 10.29 12.63
#